data_AF-A0A659QRM9-F1
#
_entry.id   AF-A0A659QRM9-F1
#
_cell.length_a   1.000
_cell.length_b   1.000
_cell.length_c   1.000
_cell.angle_alpha   90.00
_cell.angle_beta   90.00
_cell.angle_gamma   90.00
#
_symmetry.space_group_name_H-M   'P 1'
#
loop_
_entity.id
_entity.type
_entity.pdbx_description
1 polymer ?
#
loop_
_entity_poly.entity_id
_entity_poly.type
_entity_poly.pdbx_seq_one_letter_code
_entity_poly.pdbx_strand_id
1 'polypeptide(L)'
;MKIITCYKCVPDEQDIAINNADGTLDFSKADSKISQYDLNAIEAACQLKQQLGDAQVVAMSVGGKALTNAKGRKDVLSRGPDELIVVIDDQLEQALPPHTATALPPAARGAGVGG
;
A
#
# COMPACT_ATOMS: atom_id res chain seq x y z
N MET A 1 5.45 -7.85 19.64
CA MET A 1 4.15 -7.96 18.91
C MET A 1 4.34 -7.49 17.49
N LYS A 2 3.61 -8.00 16.49
CA LYS A 2 3.63 -7.44 15.12
C LYS A 2 2.28 -6.81 14.76
N ILE A 3 2.31 -5.58 14.25
CA ILE A 3 1.14 -4.85 13.76
C ILE A 3 1.28 -4.73 12.25
N ILE A 4 0.37 -5.33 11.49
CA ILE A 4 0.33 -5.18 10.04
C ILE A 4 -0.63 -4.05 9.70
N THR A 5 -0.15 -3.07 8.93
CA THR A 5 -0.98 -2.03 8.31
C THR A 5 -1.00 -2.24 6.81
N CYS A 6 -2.19 -2.44 6.25
CA CYS A 6 -2.34 -2.56 4.80
C CYS A 6 -2.46 -1.17 4.18
N TYR A 7 -1.78 -0.94 3.07
CA TYR A 7 -1.93 0.27 2.28
C TYR A 7 -2.09 -0.07 0.80
N LYS A 8 -2.75 0.84 0.07
CA LYS A 8 -2.91 0.78 -1.37
C LYS A 8 -2.08 1.87 -2.03
N CYS A 9 -1.36 1.49 -3.07
CA CYS A 9 -0.74 2.42 -4.00
C CYS A 9 -1.80 2.82 -5.04
N VAL A 10 -2.06 4.12 -5.15
CA VAL A 10 -3.09 4.69 -6.03
C VAL A 10 -2.47 5.81 -6.89
N PRO A 11 -2.98 6.08 -8.09
CA PRO A 11 -2.59 7.26 -8.85
C PRO A 11 -2.91 8.53 -8.05
N ASP A 12 -2.11 9.59 -8.20
CA ASP A 12 -2.44 10.89 -7.65
C ASP A 12 -3.63 11.48 -8.41
N GLU A 13 -4.78 11.52 -7.75
CA GLU A 13 -6.02 11.98 -8.36
C GLU A 13 -5.99 13.45 -8.80
N GLN A 14 -5.07 14.26 -8.26
CA GLN A 14 -4.92 15.67 -8.66
C GLN A 14 -4.34 15.84 -10.06
N ASP A 15 -3.56 14.86 -10.52
CA ASP A 15 -2.89 14.87 -11.82
C ASP A 15 -3.62 14.06 -12.90
N ILE A 16 -4.78 13.47 -12.57
CA ILE A 16 -5.66 12.81 -13.53
C ILE A 16 -6.40 13.89 -14.33
N ALA A 17 -6.28 13.84 -15.66
CA ALA A 17 -6.98 14.74 -16.57
C ALA A 17 -8.10 14.02 -17.31
N ILE A 18 -9.05 14.80 -17.83
CA ILE A 18 -10.08 14.32 -18.75
C ILE A 18 -9.68 14.73 -20.18
N ASN A 19 -9.65 13.78 -21.10
CA ASN A 19 -9.46 14.04 -22.51
C ASN A 19 -10.68 14.76 -23.08
N ASN A 20 -10.51 16.02 -23.49
CA ASN A 20 -11.62 16.86 -23.98
C ASN A 20 -12.27 16.34 -25.27
N ALA A 21 -11.59 15.47 -26.02
CA ALA A 21 -12.11 14.95 -27.30
C ALA A 21 -13.10 13.79 -27.12
N ASP A 22 -12.86 12.90 -26.16
CA ASP A 22 -13.60 11.64 -26.01
C ASP A 22 -14.06 11.35 -24.57
N GLY A 23 -13.73 12.22 -23.61
CA GLY A 23 -14.10 12.08 -22.20
C GLY A 23 -13.34 11.00 -21.44
N THR A 24 -12.32 10.39 -22.04
CA THR A 24 -11.51 9.36 -21.36
C THR A 24 -10.59 9.97 -20.29
N LEU A 25 -10.15 9.16 -19.33
CA LEU A 25 -9.22 9.59 -18.29
C LEU A 25 -7.76 9.45 -18.78
N ASP A 26 -6.96 10.49 -18.58
CA ASP A 26 -5.51 10.49 -18.81
C ASP A 26 -4.77 10.44 -17.46
N PHE A 27 -4.03 9.35 -17.25
CA PHE A 27 -3.21 9.08 -16.06
C PHE A 27 -1.71 9.32 -16.30
N SER A 28 -1.30 9.79 -17.50
CA SER A 28 0.11 9.88 -17.90
C SER A 28 0.98 10.75 -17.00
N LYS A 29 0.37 11.68 -16.27
CA LYS A 29 1.02 12.57 -15.30
C LYS A 29 0.77 12.19 -13.85
N ALA A 30 -0.13 11.23 -13.59
CA ALA A 30 -0.51 10.82 -12.25
C ALA A 30 0.52 9.82 -11.69
N ASP A 31 1.51 10.35 -10.97
CA ASP A 31 2.43 9.55 -10.17
C ASP A 31 1.67 8.70 -9.15
N SER A 32 2.22 7.55 -8.75
CA SER A 32 1.59 6.73 -7.71
C SER A 32 1.94 7.23 -6.31
N LYS A 33 0.93 7.28 -5.43
CA LYS A 33 1.05 7.67 -4.02
C LYS A 33 0.40 6.65 -3.09
N ILE A 34 0.64 6.80 -1.79
CA ILE A 34 -0.09 6.06 -0.75
C ILE A 34 -1.51 6.63 -0.68
N SER A 35 -2.52 5.77 -0.64
CA SER A 35 -3.90 6.19 -0.36
C SER A 35 -3.97 7.04 0.91
N GLN A 36 -4.65 8.18 0.83
CA GLN A 36 -4.76 9.13 1.94
C GLN A 36 -5.42 8.50 3.18
N TYR A 37 -6.32 7.54 2.99
CA TYR A 37 -6.96 6.81 4.09
C TYR A 37 -5.96 5.90 4.81
N ASP A 38 -5.06 5.29 4.07
CA ASP A 38 -4.13 4.29 4.58
C ASP A 38 -2.96 4.94 5.35
N LEU A 39 -2.68 6.22 5.07
CA LEU A 39 -1.79 7.03 5.90
C LEU A 39 -2.25 7.07 7.36
N ASN A 40 -3.57 7.16 7.60
CA ASN A 40 -4.11 7.15 8.96
C ASN A 40 -3.92 5.79 9.63
N ALA A 41 -4.00 4.70 8.88
CA ALA A 41 -3.77 3.35 9.40
C ALA A 41 -2.29 3.13 9.76
N ILE A 42 -1.37 3.63 8.93
CA ILE A 42 0.07 3.62 9.23
C ILE A 42 0.36 4.43 10.52
N GLU A 43 -0.18 5.64 10.61
CA GLU A 43 0.01 6.49 11.79
C GLU A 43 -0.55 5.84 13.07
N ALA A 44 -1.76 5.29 13.01
CA ALA A 44 -2.36 4.60 14.16
C ALA A 44 -1.50 3.41 14.62
N ALA A 45 -0.93 2.63 13.69
CA ALA A 45 -0.02 1.53 14.02
C ALA A 45 1.27 2.02 14.68
N CYS A 46 1.86 3.13 14.18
CA CYS A 46 3.04 3.76 14.77
C CYS A 46 2.77 4.29 16.18
N GLN A 47 1.61 4.91 16.42
CA GLN A 47 1.19 5.36 17.75
C GLN A 47 0.99 4.19 18.72
N LEU A 48 0.34 3.11 18.27
CA LEU A 48 0.19 1.89 19.07
C LEU A 48 1.55 1.29 19.43
N LYS A 49 2.49 1.27 18.48
CA LYS A 49 3.85 0.80 18.74
C LYS A 49 4.53 1.59 19.86
N GLN A 50 4.41 2.92 19.87
CA GLN A 50 4.99 3.77 20.91
C GLN A 50 4.42 3.45 22.31
N GLN A 51 3.16 3.01 22.39
CA GLN A 51 2.51 2.62 23.64
C GLN A 51 2.88 1.20 24.10
N LEU A 52 3.18 0.30 23.16
CA LEU A 52 3.37 -1.14 23.40
C LEU A 52 4.85 -1.56 23.52
N GLY A 53 5.80 -0.63 23.32
CA GLY A 53 7.24 -0.88 23.45
C GLY A 53 7.77 -1.77 22.32
N ASP A 54 7.88 -3.08 22.56
CA ASP A 54 8.46 -4.09 21.64
C ASP A 54 7.51 -4.52 20.51
N ALA A 55 6.72 -3.58 20.00
CA ALA A 55 5.90 -3.78 18.81
C ALA A 55 6.69 -3.41 17.55
N GLN A 56 6.51 -4.20 16.50
CA GLN A 56 7.03 -3.92 15.16
C GLN A 56 5.85 -3.58 14.25
N VAL A 57 5.95 -2.49 13.49
CA VAL A 57 4.97 -2.13 12.46
C VAL A 57 5.46 -2.60 11.11
N VAL A 58 4.65 -3.39 10.43
CA VAL A 58 4.90 -3.89 9.08
C VAL A 58 3.87 -3.27 8.15
N ALA A 59 4.31 -2.43 7.22
CA ALA A 59 3.46 -1.97 6.13
C ALA A 59 3.35 -3.05 5.05
N MET A 60 2.15 -3.27 4.53
CA MET A 60 1.89 -4.30 3.53
C MET A 60 1.05 -3.78 2.37
N SER A 61 1.43 -4.14 1.15
CA SER A 61 0.62 -3.89 -0.04
C SER A 61 0.64 -5.06 -1.01
N VAL A 62 -0.43 -5.19 -1.78
CA VAL A 62 -0.60 -6.18 -2.85
C VAL A 62 -1.01 -5.42 -4.11
N GLY A 63 -0.45 -5.75 -5.28
CA GLY A 63 -0.75 -5.02 -6.50
C GLY A 63 0.18 -5.34 -7.66
N GLY A 64 0.05 -4.59 -8.75
CA GLY A 64 0.87 -4.73 -9.95
C GLY A 64 2.17 -3.90 -9.91
N LYS A 65 2.63 -3.48 -11.09
CA LYS A 65 3.96 -2.89 -11.30
C LYS A 65 4.18 -1.57 -10.56
N ALA A 66 3.12 -0.83 -10.23
CA ALA A 66 3.20 0.39 -9.43
C ALA A 66 3.98 0.18 -8.11
N LEU A 67 3.86 -0.99 -7.50
CA LEU A 67 4.56 -1.34 -6.26
C LEU A 67 6.06 -1.62 -6.45
N THR A 68 6.59 -1.66 -7.68
CA THR A 68 8.04 -1.74 -7.95
C THR A 68 8.75 -0.39 -7.76
N ASN A 69 8.00 0.72 -7.71
CA ASN A 69 8.54 2.06 -7.60
C ASN A 69 9.29 2.28 -6.27
N ALA A 70 10.60 2.47 -6.36
CA ALA A 70 11.46 2.69 -5.19
C ALA A 70 11.14 3.99 -4.42
N LYS A 71 10.66 5.05 -5.09
CA LYS A 71 10.25 6.30 -4.43
C LYS A 71 9.03 6.04 -3.54
N GLY A 72 8.02 5.34 -4.06
CA GLY A 72 6.83 4.96 -3.29
C GLY A 72 7.15 4.06 -2.09
N ARG A 73 8.05 3.08 -2.26
CA ARG A 73 8.49 2.23 -1.12
C ARG A 73 9.22 3.02 -0.03
N LYS A 74 10.07 3.97 -0.43
CA LYS A 74 10.76 4.86 0.51
C LYS A 74 9.79 5.80 1.22
N ASP A 75 8.79 6.33 0.52
CA ASP A 75 7.75 7.18 1.12
C ASP A 75 7.02 6.42 2.25
N VAL A 76 6.60 5.17 2.00
CA VAL A 76 5.93 4.33 3.02
C VAL A 76 6.83 4.11 4.23
N LEU A 77 8.08 3.65 4.03
CA LEU A 77 9.02 3.39 5.12
C LEU A 77 9.36 4.65 5.92
N SER A 78 9.48 5.80 5.25
CA SER A 78 9.81 7.08 5.90
C SER A 78 8.73 7.58 6.87
N ARG A 79 7.53 6.99 6.82
CA ARG A 79 6.39 7.35 7.67
C ARG A 79 6.33 6.55 8.98
N GLY A 80 7.31 5.69 9.26
CA GLY A 80 7.45 5.01 10.54
C GLY A 80 7.35 3.47 10.58
N PRO A 81 6.79 2.75 9.58
CA PRO A 81 6.89 1.29 9.55
C PRO A 81 8.35 0.81 9.64
N ASP A 82 8.58 -0.25 10.41
CA ASP A 82 9.88 -0.89 10.55
C ASP A 82 10.26 -1.72 9.32
N GLU A 83 9.24 -2.27 8.66
CA GLU A 83 9.38 -3.19 7.54
C GLU A 83 8.29 -2.92 6.51
N LEU A 84 8.60 -3.21 5.25
CA LEU A 84 7.68 -3.12 4.13
C LEU A 84 7.65 -4.44 3.38
N ILE A 85 6.46 -5.03 3.26
CA ILE A 85 6.19 -6.21 2.45
C ILE A 85 5.30 -5.82 1.28
N VAL A 86 5.73 -6.14 0.07
CA VAL A 86 4.93 -5.95 -1.14
C VAL A 86 4.78 -7.26 -1.89
N VAL A 87 3.54 -7.62 -2.23
CA VAL A 87 3.25 -8.71 -3.15
C VAL A 87 2.98 -8.10 -4.51
N ILE A 88 3.84 -8.43 -5.46
CA ILE A 88 3.73 -7.94 -6.83
C ILE A 88 3.33 -9.09 -7.72
N ASP A 89 2.17 -8.95 -8.35
CA ASP A 89 1.64 -9.89 -9.33
C ASP A 89 0.87 -9.11 -10.39
N ASP A 90 1.19 -9.32 -11.66
CA ASP A 90 0.53 -8.67 -12.79
C ASP A 90 -0.98 -9.00 -12.81
N GLN A 91 -1.40 -10.15 -12.25
CA GLN A 91 -2.83 -10.49 -12.10
C GLN A 91 -3.58 -9.56 -11.14
N LEU A 92 -2.88 -8.86 -10.25
CA LEU A 92 -3.47 -7.94 -9.28
C LEU A 92 -3.68 -6.52 -9.81
N GLU A 93 -3.18 -6.20 -11.01
CA GLU A 93 -3.25 -4.84 -11.57
C GLU A 93 -4.70 -4.39 -11.85
N GLN A 94 -5.57 -5.33 -12.18
CA GLN A 94 -7.01 -5.11 -12.41
C GLN A 94 -7.87 -6.03 -11.53
N ALA A 95 -7.30 -6.56 -10.45
CA ALA A 95 -8.02 -7.44 -9.54
C ALA A 95 -9.17 -6.70 -8.84
N LEU A 96 -10.33 -7.36 -8.80
CA LEU A 96 -11.46 -6.90 -8.00
C LEU A 96 -11.22 -7.17 -6.51
N PRO A 97 -11.91 -6.44 -5.59
CA PRO A 97 -11.66 -6.53 -4.16
C PRO A 97 -11.60 -7.95 -3.57
N PRO A 98 -12.44 -8.93 -3.96
CA PRO A 98 -12.33 -10.29 -3.44
C PRO A 98 -10.99 -10.96 -3.76
N HIS A 99 -10.45 -10.75 -4.96
CA HIS A 99 -9.18 -11.31 -5.39
C HIS A 99 -8.00 -10.59 -4.73
N THR A 100 -8.10 -9.27 -4.54
CA THR A 100 -7.10 -8.51 -3.77
C THR A 100 -7.06 -8.97 -2.31
N ALA A 101 -8.21 -9.23 -1.70
CA ALA A 101 -8.32 -9.65 -0.31
C ALA A 101 -7.71 -11.04 -0.05
N THR A 102 -7.80 -11.97 -1.00
CA THR A 102 -7.20 -13.31 -0.85
C THR A 102 -5.68 -13.32 -0.92
N ALA A 103 -5.07 -12.29 -1.53
CA ALA A 103 -3.61 -12.15 -1.61
C ALA A 103 -2.95 -11.70 -0.29
N LEU A 104 -3.69 -11.02 0.59
CA LEU A 104 -3.16 -10.44 1.83
C LEU A 104 -2.83 -11.49 2.92
N PRO A 105 -3.70 -12.47 3.25
CA PRO A 105 -3.42 -13.42 4.34
C PRO A 105 -2.17 -14.29 4.14
N PRO A 106 -1.88 -14.84 2.93
CA PRO A 106 -0.63 -15.56 2.71
C PRO A 106 0.61 -14.69 2.95
N ALA A 107 0.57 -13.43 2.54
CA ALA A 107 1.66 -12.48 2.76
C ALA A 107 1.86 -12.18 4.26
N ALA A 108 0.76 -12.01 5.01
CA ALA A 108 0.80 -11.83 6.46
C ALA A 108 1.43 -13.03 7.20
N ARG A 109 1.10 -14.26 6.79
CA ARG A 109 1.70 -15.48 7.35
C ARG A 109 3.21 -15.54 7.06
N GLY A 110 3.62 -15.20 5.83
CA GLY A 110 5.03 -15.11 5.44
C GLY A 110 5.82 -14.09 6.26
N ALA A 111 5.17 -13.03 6.76
CA ALA A 111 5.74 -12.02 7.65
C ALA A 111 5.94 -12.50 9.10
N GLY A 112 5.62 -13.76 9.41
CA GLY A 112 5.63 -14.29 10.77
C GLY A 112 4.45 -13.81 11.63
N VAL A 113 3.36 -13.39 11.00
CA VAL A 113 2.10 -13.05 11.66
C VAL A 113 1.10 -14.16 11.37
N GLY A 114 1.11 -15.18 12.24
CA GLY A 114 0.32 -16.39 12.05
C GLY A 114 0.88 -17.53 12.88
N GLY A 115 0.46 -17.57 14.14
CA GLY A 115 0.77 -18.59 15.15
C GLY A 115 0.01 -18.24 16.41
#